data_AF-A0A175Y426-F1
#
_entry.id   AF-A0A175Y426-F1
#
_cell.length_a   1.000
_cell.length_b   1.000
_cell.length_c   1.000
_cell.angle_alpha   90.00
_cell.angle_beta   90.00
_cell.angle_gamma   90.00
#
_symmetry.space_group_name_H-M   'P 1'
#
loop_
_entity.id
_entity.type
_entity.pdbx_description
1 polymer ?
#
loop_
_entity_poly.entity_id
_entity_poly.type
_entity_poly.pdbx_seq_one_letter_code
_entity_poly.pdbx_strand_id
1 'polypeptide(L)'
;MAAGEWEVRETLPARMRGQSVETRQPQKVCVGDRNGLSALQSVLERQRREGMMEKCSTVTIDLKNDRLSGRRRCSTISVDFSYRYSGIISDTSFEIDEYTDVLNRSGGRSSGRKTIIGRLIGPCEKSEGTVNDGSTAAAIPLAVPPLSTRQSLSSEVETRSPQSVAPIARSAEISPSIIAPARPSADVLTPSVPQKDNGNEVTSQDDIVVLARSFQRMKLSIRKVSRSERFCRATESSGDKKIDRIGCSVLLRCIERGFVEKQEVTMCVNKRMDELFPRGKRD
;
A
#
# COMPACT_ATOMS: atom_id res chain seq x y z
N MET A 1 -6.93 16.86 -13.33
CA MET A 1 -7.36 17.37 -12.01
C MET A 1 -7.75 18.83 -12.17
N ALA A 2 -9.03 19.15 -11.96
CA ALA A 2 -9.54 20.50 -12.12
C ALA A 2 -9.16 21.40 -10.95
N ALA A 3 -9.16 22.71 -11.20
CA ALA A 3 -9.09 23.69 -10.13
C ALA A 3 -10.38 23.76 -9.34
N GLY A 4 -10.26 24.19 -8.09
CA GLY A 4 -11.37 24.39 -7.19
C GLY A 4 -11.05 23.96 -5.77
N GLU A 5 -12.08 23.93 -4.94
CA GLU A 5 -12.02 23.42 -3.60
C GLU A 5 -12.20 21.90 -3.61
N TRP A 6 -11.26 21.19 -2.98
CA TRP A 6 -11.23 19.74 -2.87
C TRP A 6 -11.43 19.32 -1.42
N GLU A 7 -12.32 18.35 -1.21
CA GLU A 7 -12.43 17.65 0.06
C GLU A 7 -11.53 16.40 0.03
N VAL A 8 -10.59 16.31 0.97
CA VAL A 8 -9.62 15.22 1.09
C VAL A 8 -9.88 14.43 2.36
N ARG A 9 -9.98 13.12 2.24
CA ARG A 9 -10.25 12.17 3.33
C ARG A 9 -9.17 11.09 3.37
N GLU A 10 -8.75 10.74 4.57
CA GLU A 10 -7.84 9.63 4.81
C GLU A 10 -8.62 8.43 5.35
N THR A 11 -8.38 7.26 4.77
CA THR A 11 -8.92 5.99 5.24
C THR A 11 -7.77 5.07 5.59
N LEU A 12 -7.73 4.64 6.85
CA LEU A 12 -6.82 3.59 7.30
C LEU A 12 -7.45 2.22 7.01
N PRO A 13 -6.68 1.22 6.55
CA PRO A 13 -7.18 -0.12 6.34
C PRO A 13 -7.65 -0.69 7.69
N ALA A 14 -8.83 -1.30 7.70
CA ALA A 14 -9.48 -1.87 8.89
C ALA A 14 -8.75 -3.09 9.51
N ARG A 15 -7.43 -3.23 9.29
CA ARG A 15 -6.66 -4.44 9.60
C ARG A 15 -6.09 -4.53 11.02
N MET A 16 -6.37 -3.57 11.89
CA MET A 16 -6.14 -3.78 13.34
C MET A 16 -7.44 -4.26 13.98
N ARG A 17 -7.51 -5.56 14.29
CA ARG A 17 -8.66 -6.20 14.95
C ARG A 17 -9.10 -5.35 16.15
N GLY A 18 -10.32 -4.83 16.10
CA GLY A 18 -10.98 -4.18 17.24
C GLY A 18 -10.74 -2.67 17.40
N GLN A 19 -9.98 -2.02 16.52
CA GLN A 19 -9.95 -0.57 16.46
C GLN A 19 -10.95 -0.07 15.43
N SER A 20 -11.91 0.73 15.88
CA SER A 20 -12.84 1.48 15.03
C SER A 20 -12.04 2.19 13.93
N VAL A 21 -12.55 2.17 12.69
CA VAL A 21 -11.92 2.88 11.57
C VAL A 21 -11.90 4.36 11.92
N GLU A 22 -10.76 4.83 12.41
CA GLU A 22 -10.59 6.23 12.76
C GLU A 22 -10.50 7.01 11.45
N THR A 23 -11.64 7.56 11.06
CA THR A 23 -11.73 8.42 9.89
C THR A 23 -11.33 9.80 10.36
N ARG A 24 -10.17 10.28 9.90
CA ARG A 24 -9.80 11.68 10.12
C ARG A 24 -10.86 12.58 9.49
N GLN A 25 -11.12 13.72 10.12
CA GLN A 25 -12.07 14.69 9.58
C GLN A 25 -11.64 15.09 8.15
N PRO A 26 -12.60 15.24 7.22
CA PRO A 26 -12.32 15.73 5.88
C PRO A 26 -11.60 17.08 5.94
N GLN A 27 -10.56 17.25 5.15
CA GLN A 27 -9.83 18.51 5.01
C GLN A 27 -10.21 19.16 3.68
N LYS A 28 -10.52 20.46 3.70
CA LYS A 28 -10.74 21.24 2.49
C LYS A 28 -9.44 21.86 2.01
N VAL A 29 -9.14 21.74 0.71
CA VAL A 29 -7.93 22.27 0.10
C VAL A 29 -8.27 22.95 -1.21
N CYS A 30 -7.81 24.19 -1.36
CA CYS A 30 -7.95 24.93 -2.59
C CYS A 30 -6.81 24.65 -3.58
N VAL A 31 -7.18 24.27 -4.80
CA VAL A 31 -6.28 23.96 -5.92
C VAL A 31 -6.51 24.97 -7.04
N GLY A 32 -5.49 25.75 -7.38
CA GLY A 32 -5.57 26.75 -8.46
C GLY A 32 -5.37 26.17 -9.87
N ASP A 33 -5.81 26.93 -10.89
CA ASP A 33 -5.85 26.54 -12.31
C ASP A 33 -4.54 26.07 -12.92
N ARG A 34 -3.40 26.54 -12.43
CA ARG A 34 -2.14 26.39 -13.17
C ARG A 34 -1.26 25.21 -12.73
N ASN A 35 -1.55 24.53 -11.63
CA ASN A 35 -0.63 23.52 -11.08
C ASN A 35 -1.34 22.48 -10.21
N GLY A 36 -2.25 21.69 -10.78
CA GLY A 36 -2.90 20.59 -10.06
C GLY A 36 -1.89 19.65 -9.38
N LEU A 37 -0.79 19.30 -10.07
CA LEU A 37 0.26 18.45 -9.50
C LEU A 37 0.96 19.07 -8.28
N SER A 38 1.32 20.36 -8.33
CA SER A 38 1.97 21.03 -7.18
C SER A 38 1.02 21.18 -6.00
N ALA A 39 -0.27 21.37 -6.26
CA ALA A 39 -1.28 21.41 -5.21
C ALA A 39 -1.45 20.03 -4.55
N LEU A 40 -1.51 18.97 -5.35
CA LEU A 40 -1.54 17.60 -4.84
C LEU A 40 -0.27 17.27 -4.04
N GLN A 41 0.90 17.70 -4.52
CA GLN A 41 2.14 17.57 -3.78
C GLN A 41 2.06 18.29 -2.43
N SER A 42 1.48 19.49 -2.38
CA SER A 42 1.27 20.24 -1.14
C SER A 42 0.32 19.52 -0.17
N VAL A 43 -0.73 18.86 -0.68
CA VAL A 43 -1.63 18.01 0.11
C VAL A 43 -0.85 16.85 0.74
N LEU A 44 -0.08 16.11 -0.06
CA LEU A 44 0.73 14.98 0.41
C LEU A 44 1.86 15.43 1.38
N GLU A 45 2.39 16.63 1.20
CA GLU A 45 3.43 17.19 2.07
C GLU A 45 2.88 17.70 3.40
N ARG A 46 1.70 18.34 3.41
CA ARG A 46 1.07 18.91 4.62
C ARG A 46 0.70 17.85 5.64
N GLN A 47 0.26 16.68 5.20
CA GLN A 47 -0.19 15.59 6.08
C GLN A 47 0.86 15.04 7.05
N ARG A 48 2.12 15.48 6.95
CA ARG A 48 3.24 14.90 7.72
C ARG A 48 4.06 15.88 8.54
N ARG A 49 3.66 17.15 8.62
CA ARG A 49 4.41 18.15 9.39
C ARG A 49 4.31 18.00 10.92
N GLU A 50 3.65 16.97 11.45
CA GLU A 50 3.37 16.85 12.89
C GLU A 50 4.39 16.01 13.71
N GLY A 51 5.51 15.58 13.12
CA GLY A 51 6.61 14.96 13.87
C GLY A 51 7.83 15.88 14.00
N MET A 52 8.14 16.37 15.20
CA MET A 52 9.15 17.42 15.48
C MET A 52 10.61 17.16 15.01
N MET A 53 10.94 16.00 14.41
CA MET A 53 12.34 15.63 14.10
C MET A 53 12.53 14.88 12.77
N GLU A 54 11.53 14.78 11.90
CA GLU A 54 11.67 14.06 10.62
C GLU A 54 12.34 14.95 9.55
N LYS A 55 13.50 14.53 9.04
CA LYS A 55 14.07 15.10 7.81
C LYS A 55 13.48 14.35 6.63
N CYS A 56 12.59 14.98 5.90
CA CYS A 56 11.95 14.40 4.73
C CYS A 56 12.48 15.00 3.43
N SER A 57 12.65 14.17 2.41
CA SER A 57 12.80 14.63 1.03
C SER A 57 11.50 15.29 0.56
N THR A 58 11.62 16.11 -0.48
CA THR A 58 10.48 16.55 -1.30
C THR A 58 9.75 15.33 -1.85
N VAL A 59 8.42 15.42 -1.95
CA VAL A 59 7.62 14.37 -2.58
C VAL A 59 7.84 14.44 -4.10
N THR A 60 8.23 13.33 -4.71
CA THR A 60 8.34 13.23 -6.17
C THR A 60 7.11 12.50 -6.70
N ILE A 61 6.37 13.14 -7.61
CA ILE A 61 5.14 12.62 -8.21
C ILE A 61 5.32 12.60 -9.73
N ASP A 62 4.90 11.50 -10.35
CA ASP A 62 4.80 11.33 -11.79
C ASP A 62 3.36 10.92 -12.14
N LEU A 63 2.82 11.51 -13.20
CA LEU A 63 1.46 11.29 -13.67
C LEU A 63 1.50 10.85 -15.12
N LYS A 64 1.08 9.61 -15.37
CA LYS A 64 1.06 9.02 -16.71
C LYS A 64 -0.27 8.32 -16.94
N ASN A 65 -1.01 8.74 -17.96
CA ASN A 65 -2.33 8.18 -18.30
C ASN A 65 -3.26 8.12 -17.09
N ASP A 66 -3.43 9.26 -16.40
CA ASP A 66 -4.27 9.39 -15.19
C ASP A 66 -3.83 8.54 -13.98
N ARG A 67 -2.71 7.82 -14.09
CA ARG A 67 -2.10 7.08 -12.99
C ARG A 67 -1.03 7.90 -12.33
N LEU A 68 -1.23 8.14 -11.04
CA LEU A 68 -0.23 8.75 -10.19
C LEU A 68 0.71 7.66 -9.67
N SER A 69 2.01 7.95 -9.72
CA SER A 69 3.02 7.25 -8.95
C SER A 69 3.90 8.27 -8.24
N GLY A 70 4.46 7.92 -7.10
CA GLY A 70 5.34 8.83 -6.41
C GLY A 70 6.12 8.18 -5.28
N ARG A 71 7.08 8.92 -4.75
CA ARG A 71 7.88 8.49 -3.61
C ARG A 71 8.35 9.65 -2.75
N ARG A 72 8.52 9.37 -1.47
CA ARG A 72 9.13 10.27 -0.48
C ARG A 72 9.97 9.43 0.48
N ARG A 73 11.10 9.96 0.94
CA ARG A 73 11.87 9.34 2.03
C ARG A 73 11.95 10.30 3.19
N CYS A 74 11.77 9.78 4.40
CA CYS A 74 12.00 10.52 5.62
C CYS A 74 12.97 9.74 6.49
N SER A 75 13.83 10.44 7.21
CA SER A 75 14.74 9.84 8.17
C SER A 75 14.64 10.58 9.49
N THR A 76 14.64 9.80 10.57
CA THR A 76 14.84 10.29 11.94
C THR A 76 16.17 9.77 12.46
N ILE A 77 16.45 9.99 13.76
CA ILE A 77 17.67 9.48 14.40
C ILE A 77 17.71 7.94 14.38
N SER A 78 16.57 7.27 14.54
CA SER A 78 16.48 5.82 14.77
C SER A 78 15.73 5.05 13.68
N VAL A 79 14.96 5.73 12.84
CA VAL A 79 14.05 5.11 11.87
C VAL A 79 14.11 5.81 10.53
N ASP A 80 14.24 5.01 9.48
CA ASP A 80 14.06 5.45 8.10
C ASP A 80 12.69 5.03 7.61
N PHE A 81 12.04 5.94 6.90
CA PHE A 81 10.72 5.74 6.33
C PHE A 81 10.77 5.96 4.82
N SER A 82 10.14 5.04 4.09
CA SER A 82 9.96 5.17 2.64
C SER A 82 8.48 5.13 2.31
N TYR A 83 8.00 6.20 1.68
CA TYR A 83 6.63 6.33 1.19
C TYR A 83 6.61 6.05 -0.31
N ARG A 84 5.64 5.26 -0.73
CA ARG A 84 5.31 5.06 -2.14
C ARG A 84 3.85 5.42 -2.35
N TYR A 85 3.60 6.26 -3.33
CA TYR A 85 2.26 6.70 -3.71
C TYR A 85 1.89 5.99 -5.00
N SER A 86 0.67 5.46 -5.07
CA SER A 86 0.11 4.93 -6.30
C SER A 86 -1.39 5.19 -6.31
N GLY A 87 -1.91 5.69 -7.41
CA GLY A 87 -3.32 6.06 -7.46
C GLY A 87 -3.82 6.37 -8.85
N ILE A 88 -5.10 6.73 -8.90
CA ILE A 88 -5.77 7.22 -10.10
C ILE A 88 -6.27 8.63 -9.81
N ILE A 89 -6.11 9.51 -10.78
CA ILE A 89 -6.55 10.90 -10.72
C ILE A 89 -7.49 11.16 -11.88
N SER A 90 -8.65 11.72 -11.59
CA SER A 90 -9.54 12.30 -12.59
C SER A 90 -9.63 13.82 -12.39
N ASP A 91 -10.50 14.47 -13.16
CA ASP A 91 -10.73 15.90 -13.00
C ASP A 91 -11.53 16.26 -11.75
N THR A 92 -12.34 15.34 -11.24
CA THR A 92 -13.27 15.59 -10.13
C THR A 92 -13.00 14.74 -8.89
N SER A 93 -12.10 13.76 -8.98
CA SER A 93 -11.75 12.87 -7.88
C SER A 93 -10.33 12.35 -7.99
N PHE A 94 -9.77 11.90 -6.87
CA PHE A 94 -8.57 11.08 -6.88
C PHE A 94 -8.64 10.03 -5.78
N GLU A 95 -7.98 8.91 -6.01
CA GLU A 95 -7.77 7.86 -5.02
C GLU A 95 -6.30 7.44 -5.05
N ILE A 96 -5.59 7.67 -3.95
CA ILE A 96 -4.15 7.45 -3.83
C ILE A 96 -3.89 6.53 -2.64
N ASP A 97 -3.31 5.38 -2.90
CA ASP A 97 -2.70 4.55 -1.87
C ASP A 97 -1.31 5.07 -1.52
N GLU A 98 -1.10 5.38 -0.24
CA GLU A 98 0.23 5.58 0.34
C GLU A 98 0.65 4.29 1.06
N TYR A 99 1.73 3.69 0.57
CA TYR A 99 2.43 2.58 1.19
C TYR A 99 3.60 3.15 1.99
N THR A 100 3.66 2.83 3.28
CA THR A 100 4.74 3.21 4.17
C THR A 100 5.57 1.98 4.49
N ASP A 101 6.86 2.04 4.19
CA ASP A 101 7.84 1.05 4.65
C ASP A 101 8.70 1.70 5.73
N VAL A 102 8.71 1.11 6.92
CA VAL A 102 9.49 1.56 8.08
C VAL A 102 10.65 0.60 8.28
N LEU A 103 11.86 1.14 8.26
CA LEU A 103 13.09 0.40 8.56
C LEU A 103 13.69 0.97 9.84
N ASN A 104 13.64 0.17 10.91
CA ASN A 104 14.35 0.48 12.13
C ASN A 104 15.81 0.07 11.96
N ARG A 105 16.75 0.90 12.45
CA ARG A 105 18.19 0.58 12.41
C ARG A 105 18.57 -0.70 13.15
N SER A 106 17.73 -1.15 14.08
CA SER A 106 17.85 -2.47 14.73
C SER A 106 17.46 -3.66 13.83
N GLY A 107 17.09 -3.42 12.57
CA GLY A 107 16.68 -4.46 11.61
C GLY A 107 15.18 -4.76 11.59
N GLY A 108 14.39 -4.13 12.47
CA GLY A 108 12.93 -4.22 12.46
C GLY A 108 12.33 -3.61 11.19
N ARG A 109 11.39 -4.32 10.56
CA ARG A 109 10.63 -3.82 9.40
C ARG A 109 9.15 -3.85 9.71
N SER A 110 8.48 -2.73 9.49
CA SER A 110 7.01 -2.68 9.47
C SER A 110 6.55 -2.01 8.19
N SER A 111 5.34 -2.35 7.76
CA SER A 111 4.71 -1.70 6.62
C SER A 111 3.30 -1.28 6.97
N GLY A 112 2.90 -0.15 6.42
CA GLY A 112 1.56 0.41 6.54
C GLY A 112 1.01 0.73 5.16
N ARG A 113 -0.31 0.76 5.05
CA ARG A 113 -1.03 1.30 3.90
C ARG A 113 -2.05 2.29 4.43
N LYS A 114 -2.27 3.37 3.71
CA LYS A 114 -3.41 4.26 3.89
C LYS A 114 -3.92 4.66 2.52
N THR A 115 -5.21 4.96 2.42
CA THR A 115 -5.82 5.43 1.17
C THR A 115 -6.28 6.87 1.38
N ILE A 116 -5.89 7.75 0.45
CA ILE A 116 -6.21 9.17 0.45
C ILE A 116 -7.18 9.38 -0.72
N ILE A 117 -8.38 9.83 -0.39
CA ILE A 117 -9.45 10.04 -1.36
C ILE A 117 -9.72 11.54 -1.41
N GLY A 118 -9.73 12.10 -2.61
CA GLY A 118 -10.10 13.49 -2.85
C GLY A 118 -11.29 13.60 -3.77
N ARG A 119 -12.14 14.60 -3.52
CA ARG A 119 -13.26 14.95 -4.39
C ARG A 119 -13.36 16.46 -4.55
N LEU A 120 -13.56 16.92 -5.77
CA LEU A 120 -13.88 18.31 -6.08
C LEU A 120 -15.28 18.63 -5.54
N ILE A 121 -15.37 19.62 -4.67
CA ILE A 121 -16.65 20.06 -4.07
C ILE A 121 -17.19 21.34 -4.68
N GLY A 122 -16.35 22.18 -5.29
CA GLY A 122 -16.78 23.41 -5.94
C GLY A 122 -15.61 24.28 -6.40
N PRO A 123 -15.87 25.50 -6.87
CA PRO A 123 -14.82 26.49 -7.05
C PRO A 123 -14.21 26.85 -5.69
N CYS A 124 -12.96 27.30 -5.69
CA CYS A 124 -12.41 27.93 -4.49
C CYS A 124 -13.24 29.16 -4.17
N GLU A 125 -13.87 29.18 -2.99
CA GLU A 125 -14.32 30.43 -2.42
C GLU A 125 -13.09 31.32 -2.38
N LYS A 126 -13.12 32.40 -3.17
CA LYS A 126 -12.25 33.53 -2.87
C LYS A 126 -12.64 33.84 -1.44
N SER A 127 -11.76 33.58 -0.50
CA SER A 127 -11.83 34.25 0.78
C SER A 127 -11.76 35.72 0.39
N GLU A 128 -12.92 36.34 0.19
CA GLU A 128 -13.11 37.77 0.22
C GLU A 128 -12.71 38.10 1.65
N GLY A 129 -11.40 38.18 1.85
CA GLY A 129 -10.86 38.97 2.91
C GLY A 129 -11.49 40.31 2.66
N THR A 130 -12.51 40.61 3.45
CA THR A 130 -12.81 41.97 3.89
C THR A 130 -11.46 42.51 4.34
N VAL A 131 -10.74 43.11 3.39
CA VAL A 131 -9.64 44.01 3.67
C VAL A 131 -10.37 45.14 4.38
N ASN A 132 -10.42 45.05 5.70
CA ASN A 132 -10.78 46.18 6.53
C ASN A 132 -9.64 47.20 6.35
N ASP A 133 -9.66 47.94 5.24
CA ASP A 133 -8.93 49.19 5.01
C ASP A 133 -9.59 50.29 5.88
N GLY A 134 -9.68 50.01 7.17
CA GLY A 134 -10.24 50.87 8.20
C GLY A 134 -9.31 50.92 9.40
N SER A 135 -8.01 51.09 9.15
CA SER A 135 -7.04 51.41 10.20
C SER A 135 -6.32 52.71 9.86
N THR A 136 -7.03 53.81 10.07
CA THR A 136 -6.43 55.10 10.41
C THR A 136 -5.90 55.00 11.85
N ALA A 137 -4.85 54.21 12.07
CA ALA A 137 -4.15 54.18 13.35
C ALA A 137 -2.95 55.13 13.28
N ALA A 138 -3.01 56.16 14.12
CA ALA A 138 -1.97 57.16 14.31
C ALA A 138 -0.59 56.53 14.55
N ALA A 139 0.43 57.14 13.95
CA ALA A 139 1.83 56.81 14.15
C ALA A 139 2.20 56.99 15.64
N ILE A 140 2.50 55.88 16.33
CA ILE A 140 3.25 55.88 17.57
C ILE A 140 4.68 55.44 17.23
N PRO A 141 5.72 56.28 17.45
CA PRO A 141 7.09 55.88 17.21
C PRO A 141 7.54 54.90 18.30
N LEU A 142 7.77 53.64 17.91
CA LEU A 142 8.43 52.65 18.76
C LEU A 142 9.94 52.85 18.69
N ALA A 143 10.52 53.20 19.84
CA ALA A 143 11.95 53.27 20.07
C ALA A 143 12.60 51.89 19.87
N VAL A 144 13.70 51.87 19.10
CA VAL A 144 14.54 50.71 18.83
C VAL A 144 15.47 50.49 20.04
N PRO A 145 15.45 49.34 20.75
CA PRO A 145 16.50 48.98 21.68
C PRO A 145 17.75 48.48 20.92
N PRO A 146 18.97 48.78 21.41
CA PRO A 146 20.21 48.45 20.72
C PRO A 146 20.54 46.95 20.75
N LEU A 147 21.19 46.53 19.66
CA LEU A 147 21.83 45.25 19.42
C LEU A 147 22.65 44.79 20.64
N SER A 148 22.28 43.64 21.22
CA SER A 148 23.13 42.92 22.17
C SER A 148 23.94 41.87 21.41
N THR A 149 25.23 42.15 21.30
CA THR A 149 26.30 41.28 20.78
C THR A 149 26.31 39.95 21.52
N ARG A 150 25.86 38.86 20.87
CA ARG A 150 26.09 37.51 21.38
C ARG A 150 27.47 37.03 20.95
N GLN A 151 28.32 36.86 21.95
CA GLN A 151 29.65 36.27 21.88
C GLN A 151 29.59 34.85 21.29
N SER A 152 30.44 34.64 20.29
CA SER A 152 30.82 33.33 19.77
C SER A 152 31.79 32.70 20.78
N LEU A 153 31.33 31.71 21.54
CA LEU A 153 32.20 30.83 22.32
C LEU A 153 32.52 29.61 21.46
N SER A 154 33.76 29.59 20.99
CA SER A 154 34.47 28.44 20.46
C SER A 154 34.43 27.31 21.49
N SER A 155 34.04 26.11 21.06
CA SER A 155 34.37 24.88 21.78
C SER A 155 34.92 23.91 20.76
N GLU A 156 36.25 23.81 20.79
CA GLU A 156 37.01 22.70 20.25
C GLU A 156 36.48 21.40 20.84
N VAL A 157 35.96 20.52 19.99
CA VAL A 157 35.76 19.11 20.35
C VAL A 157 36.76 18.31 19.52
N GLU A 158 37.75 17.85 20.27
CA GLU A 158 38.82 16.94 19.96
C GLU A 158 38.37 15.74 19.11
N THR A 159 38.83 15.71 17.85
CA THR A 159 38.65 14.59 16.93
C THR A 159 39.56 13.43 17.37
N ARG A 160 39.06 12.56 18.25
CA ARG A 160 39.68 11.25 18.52
C ARG A 160 39.50 10.32 17.32
N SER A 161 40.64 9.87 16.80
CA SER A 161 40.77 8.83 15.77
C SER A 161 40.02 7.54 16.13
N PRO A 162 39.24 6.94 15.23
CA PRO A 162 38.83 5.55 15.39
C PRO A 162 39.98 4.63 14.97
N GLN A 163 40.42 3.81 15.92
CA GLN A 163 41.35 2.70 15.68
C GLN A 163 40.71 1.69 14.73
N SER A 164 41.49 1.37 13.70
CA SER A 164 41.35 0.21 12.83
C SER A 164 41.37 -1.07 13.67
N VAL A 165 40.25 -1.81 13.69
CA VAL A 165 40.22 -3.20 14.16
C VAL A 165 39.95 -4.08 12.95
N ALA A 166 40.93 -4.92 12.65
CA ALA A 166 40.96 -5.88 11.55
C ALA A 166 39.81 -6.90 11.62
N PRO A 167 39.38 -7.46 10.48
CA PRO A 167 38.37 -8.49 10.43
C PRO A 167 38.90 -9.84 10.95
N ILE A 168 38.17 -10.42 11.90
CA ILE A 168 38.32 -11.81 12.32
C ILE A 168 37.79 -12.70 11.20
N ALA A 169 38.70 -13.47 10.59
CA ALA A 169 38.40 -14.56 9.68
C ALA A 169 37.54 -15.60 10.41
N ARG A 170 36.31 -15.82 9.93
CA ARG A 170 35.51 -17.00 10.26
C ARG A 170 35.60 -17.99 9.12
N SER A 171 36.48 -18.98 9.30
CA SER A 171 36.41 -20.26 8.61
C SER A 171 35.11 -20.96 9.01
N ALA A 172 34.28 -21.28 8.03
CA ALA A 172 33.20 -22.25 8.15
C ALA A 172 33.17 -23.08 6.87
N GLU A 173 34.08 -24.06 6.80
CA GLU A 173 33.90 -25.25 5.99
C GLU A 173 32.87 -26.14 6.68
N ILE A 174 31.65 -26.24 6.16
CA ILE A 174 30.86 -27.48 6.24
C ILE A 174 30.06 -27.60 4.94
N SER A 175 30.51 -28.50 4.07
CA SER A 175 29.81 -28.98 2.89
C SER A 175 28.47 -29.65 3.26
N PRO A 176 27.42 -29.49 2.44
CA PRO A 176 26.40 -30.50 2.28
C PRO A 176 26.56 -31.20 0.94
N SER A 177 27.19 -32.38 0.98
CA SER A 177 27.08 -33.39 -0.07
C SER A 177 25.74 -34.10 0.12
N ILE A 178 24.75 -33.78 -0.72
CA ILE A 178 23.53 -34.60 -0.85
C ILE A 178 23.27 -34.84 -2.34
N ILE A 179 23.64 -36.05 -2.71
CA ILE A 179 23.33 -36.86 -3.89
C ILE A 179 21.96 -36.50 -4.49
N ALA A 180 21.97 -36.03 -5.74
CA ALA A 180 20.79 -35.98 -6.60
C ALA A 180 20.55 -37.38 -7.21
N PRO A 181 19.33 -37.96 -7.11
CA PRO A 181 18.99 -39.09 -7.95
C PRO A 181 18.73 -38.59 -9.39
N ALA A 182 19.52 -39.13 -10.32
CA ALA A 182 19.31 -39.04 -11.75
C ALA A 182 17.88 -39.48 -12.10
N ARG A 183 17.15 -38.61 -12.80
CA ARG A 183 15.84 -38.93 -13.37
C ARG A 183 16.03 -39.17 -14.87
N PRO A 184 15.60 -40.32 -15.41
CA PRO A 184 15.83 -40.68 -16.80
C PRO A 184 15.02 -39.79 -17.75
N SER A 185 15.71 -39.36 -18.81
CA SER A 185 15.13 -38.79 -20.02
C SER A 185 14.23 -39.85 -20.68
N ALA A 186 12.94 -39.54 -20.79
CA ALA A 186 12.05 -40.19 -21.73
C ALA A 186 11.36 -39.07 -22.51
N ASP A 187 11.93 -38.76 -23.67
CA ASP A 187 11.28 -38.05 -24.75
C ASP A 187 10.03 -38.83 -25.17
N VAL A 188 8.86 -38.33 -24.78
CA VAL A 188 7.59 -38.70 -25.42
C VAL A 188 7.11 -37.48 -26.15
N LEU A 189 7.47 -37.42 -27.43
CA LEU A 189 6.92 -36.52 -28.43
C LEU A 189 5.39 -36.68 -28.45
N THR A 190 4.70 -35.76 -27.79
CA THR A 190 3.24 -35.66 -27.89
C THR A 190 2.94 -34.73 -29.06
N PRO A 191 2.17 -35.14 -30.08
CA PRO A 191 1.83 -34.27 -31.18
C PRO A 191 0.96 -33.11 -30.68
N SER A 192 1.47 -31.90 -30.84
CA SER A 192 0.76 -30.64 -30.61
C SER A 192 -0.43 -30.56 -31.56
N VAL A 193 -1.62 -30.91 -31.05
CA VAL A 193 -2.89 -30.67 -31.75
C VAL A 193 -3.12 -29.16 -31.77
N PRO A 194 -3.29 -28.53 -32.95
CA PRO A 194 -3.63 -27.11 -33.03
C PRO A 194 -5.00 -26.90 -32.41
N GLN A 195 -5.04 -26.15 -31.31
CA GLN A 195 -6.27 -25.75 -30.65
C GLN A 195 -6.98 -24.76 -31.57
N LYS A 196 -7.90 -25.28 -32.37
CA LYS A 196 -8.81 -24.51 -33.21
C LYS A 196 -9.76 -23.75 -32.29
N ASP A 197 -9.51 -22.45 -32.16
CA ASP A 197 -10.34 -21.49 -31.44
C ASP A 197 -11.66 -21.30 -32.22
N ASN A 198 -12.57 -22.26 -32.04
CA ASN A 198 -13.93 -22.13 -32.52
C ASN A 198 -14.63 -21.18 -31.54
N GLY A 199 -14.83 -19.94 -31.97
CA GLY A 199 -15.70 -18.95 -31.31
C GLY A 199 -17.14 -19.44 -31.25
N ASN A 200 -17.40 -20.42 -30.39
CA ASN A 200 -18.74 -20.68 -29.89
C ASN A 200 -18.99 -19.61 -28.83
N GLU A 201 -19.97 -18.76 -29.12
CA GLU A 201 -20.62 -17.88 -28.16
C GLU A 201 -21.22 -18.76 -27.06
N VAL A 202 -20.41 -19.03 -26.02
CA VAL A 202 -20.82 -19.82 -24.86
C VAL A 202 -21.86 -18.99 -24.13
N THR A 203 -23.10 -19.45 -24.17
CA THR A 203 -24.19 -18.89 -23.39
C THR A 203 -23.81 -18.92 -21.92
N SER A 204 -23.86 -17.76 -21.24
CA SER A 204 -23.35 -17.52 -19.88
C SER A 204 -23.87 -18.48 -18.79
N GLN A 205 -24.87 -19.31 -19.07
CA GLN A 205 -25.36 -20.35 -18.18
C GLN A 205 -24.48 -21.60 -18.14
N ASP A 206 -23.86 -22.00 -19.26
CA ASP A 206 -23.01 -23.19 -19.30
C ASP A 206 -21.68 -22.97 -18.58
N ASP A 207 -21.14 -21.74 -18.64
CA ASP A 207 -19.91 -21.36 -17.94
C ASP A 207 -20.07 -21.47 -16.41
N ILE A 208 -21.25 -21.16 -15.85
CA ILE A 208 -21.49 -21.23 -14.40
C ILE A 208 -21.43 -22.69 -13.90
N VAL A 209 -21.94 -23.64 -14.69
CA VAL A 209 -21.95 -25.07 -14.31
C VAL A 209 -20.54 -25.66 -14.39
N VAL A 210 -19.74 -25.24 -15.36
CA VAL A 210 -18.34 -25.67 -15.50
C VAL A 210 -17.49 -25.17 -14.34
N LEU A 211 -17.71 -23.92 -13.90
CA LEU A 211 -17.01 -23.33 -12.76
C LEU A 211 -17.30 -24.08 -11.44
N ALA A 212 -18.56 -24.38 -11.14
CA ALA A 212 -18.90 -25.10 -9.91
C ALA A 212 -18.25 -26.50 -9.85
N ARG A 213 -18.19 -27.19 -11.00
CA ARG A 213 -17.57 -28.52 -11.10
C ARG A 213 -16.05 -28.47 -10.99
N SER A 214 -15.40 -27.42 -11.49
CA SER A 214 -13.95 -27.26 -11.39
C SER A 214 -13.50 -27.01 -9.95
N PHE A 215 -14.27 -26.25 -9.17
CA PHE A 215 -14.01 -26.05 -7.74
C PHE A 215 -14.09 -27.35 -6.91
N GLN A 216 -14.99 -28.29 -7.27
CA GLN A 216 -15.13 -29.57 -6.56
C GLN A 216 -13.91 -30.49 -6.69
N ARG A 217 -13.12 -30.33 -7.76
CA ARG A 217 -11.92 -31.14 -8.02
C ARG A 217 -10.65 -30.54 -7.41
N MET A 218 -10.72 -29.30 -6.94
CA MET A 218 -9.57 -28.59 -6.44
C MET A 218 -9.20 -29.06 -5.02
N LYS A 219 -7.92 -29.37 -4.81
CA LYS A 219 -7.37 -29.61 -3.47
C LYS A 219 -6.45 -28.48 -3.11
N LEU A 220 -6.75 -27.81 -2.00
CA LEU A 220 -5.96 -26.69 -1.50
C LEU A 220 -5.15 -27.11 -0.29
N SER A 221 -3.88 -26.69 -0.26
CA SER A 221 -2.98 -26.85 0.88
C SER A 221 -2.58 -25.49 1.41
N ILE A 222 -2.40 -25.40 2.72
CA ILE A 222 -1.92 -24.18 3.37
C ILE A 222 -0.66 -24.51 4.14
N ARG A 223 0.34 -23.65 3.97
CA ARG A 223 1.57 -23.68 4.74
C ARG A 223 1.69 -22.38 5.52
N LYS A 224 2.05 -22.49 6.79
CA LYS A 224 2.37 -21.33 7.61
C LYS A 224 3.83 -20.96 7.33
N VAL A 225 4.07 -19.77 6.77
CA VAL A 225 5.42 -19.28 6.43
C VAL A 225 6.01 -18.53 7.64
N SER A 226 5.18 -17.79 8.37
CA SER A 226 5.59 -17.06 9.58
C SER A 226 4.48 -17.04 10.62
N ARG A 227 4.68 -16.35 11.76
CA ARG A 227 3.64 -16.20 12.79
C ARG A 227 2.36 -15.54 12.25
N SER A 228 2.49 -14.65 11.27
CA SER A 228 1.39 -13.87 10.68
C SER A 228 1.09 -14.24 9.22
N GLU A 229 2.01 -14.89 8.51
CA GLU A 229 1.86 -15.17 7.08
C GLU A 229 1.51 -16.63 6.80
N ARG A 230 0.45 -16.81 6.02
CA ARG A 230 -0.02 -18.11 5.54
C ARG A 230 -0.01 -18.10 4.02
N PHE A 231 0.58 -19.13 3.44
CA PHE A 231 0.64 -19.32 2.00
C PHE A 231 -0.33 -20.44 1.61
N CYS A 232 -1.22 -20.17 0.67
CA CYS A 232 -2.12 -21.17 0.09
C CYS A 232 -1.64 -21.56 -1.31
N ARG A 233 -1.67 -22.86 -1.60
CA ARG A 233 -1.37 -23.41 -2.92
C ARG A 233 -2.32 -24.56 -3.24
N ALA A 234 -2.83 -24.59 -4.47
CA ALA A 234 -3.55 -25.73 -5.02
C ALA A 234 -2.57 -26.91 -5.23
N THR A 235 -2.81 -28.03 -4.57
CA THR A 235 -2.13 -29.31 -4.83
C THR A 235 -2.74 -30.02 -6.03
N GLU A 236 -4.05 -29.88 -6.21
CA GLU A 236 -4.76 -30.25 -7.44
C GLU A 236 -5.46 -28.99 -7.96
N SER A 237 -5.05 -28.55 -9.15
CA SER A 237 -5.56 -27.32 -9.79
C SER A 237 -6.91 -27.58 -10.46
N SER A 238 -7.75 -26.56 -10.48
CA SER A 238 -9.01 -26.54 -11.24
C SER A 238 -8.80 -26.52 -12.77
N GLY A 239 -7.58 -26.27 -13.24
CA GLY A 239 -7.26 -26.01 -14.65
C GLY A 239 -7.26 -24.51 -14.99
N ASP A 240 -7.77 -23.65 -14.11
CA ASP A 240 -7.73 -22.20 -14.26
C ASP A 240 -7.06 -21.54 -13.04
N LYS A 241 -5.98 -20.79 -13.30
CA LYS A 241 -5.22 -20.04 -12.28
C LYS A 241 -6.07 -19.00 -11.55
N LYS A 242 -7.09 -18.43 -12.18
CA LYS A 242 -8.00 -17.44 -11.56
C LYS A 242 -8.90 -18.13 -10.52
N ILE A 243 -9.47 -19.27 -10.86
CA ILE A 243 -10.29 -20.10 -9.97
C ILE A 243 -9.48 -20.55 -8.76
N ASP A 244 -8.25 -21.04 -8.99
CA ASP A 244 -7.35 -21.46 -7.90
C ASP A 244 -7.04 -20.31 -6.93
N ARG A 245 -6.83 -19.08 -7.45
CA ARG A 245 -6.62 -17.88 -6.61
C ARG A 245 -7.85 -17.56 -5.78
N ILE A 246 -9.04 -17.61 -6.36
CA ILE A 246 -10.31 -17.37 -5.65
C ILE A 246 -10.46 -18.41 -4.53
N GLY A 247 -10.25 -19.68 -4.83
CA GLY A 247 -10.29 -20.76 -3.84
C GLY A 247 -9.34 -20.51 -2.66
N CYS A 248 -8.09 -20.14 -2.96
CA CYS A 248 -7.12 -19.80 -1.92
C CYS A 248 -7.51 -18.58 -1.10
N SER A 249 -8.07 -17.52 -1.72
CA SER A 249 -8.55 -16.34 -1.02
C SER A 249 -9.71 -16.66 -0.06
N VAL A 250 -10.68 -17.48 -0.49
CA VAL A 250 -11.80 -17.92 0.35
C VAL A 250 -11.30 -18.72 1.54
N LEU A 251 -10.41 -19.68 1.30
CA LEU A 251 -9.82 -20.53 2.33
C LEU A 251 -9.05 -19.71 3.38
N LEU A 252 -8.18 -18.78 2.95
CA LEU A 252 -7.43 -17.92 3.88
C LEU A 252 -8.36 -17.06 4.73
N ARG A 253 -9.44 -16.54 4.14
CA ARG A 253 -10.44 -15.71 4.86
C ARG A 253 -11.19 -16.50 5.92
N CYS A 254 -11.51 -17.77 5.68
CA CYS A 254 -12.10 -18.63 6.70
C CYS A 254 -11.17 -18.81 7.91
N ILE A 255 -9.88 -19.01 7.68
CA ILE A 255 -8.94 -19.20 8.79
C ILE A 255 -8.62 -17.87 9.49
N GLU A 256 -8.69 -16.74 8.78
CA GLU A 256 -8.64 -15.40 9.41
C GLU A 256 -9.80 -15.17 10.38
N ARG A 257 -10.98 -15.76 10.10
CA ARG A 257 -12.17 -15.73 10.98
C ARG A 257 -12.06 -16.64 12.21
N GLY A 258 -11.02 -17.47 12.29
CA GLY A 258 -10.76 -18.32 13.45
C GLY A 258 -11.18 -19.77 13.29
N PHE A 259 -11.65 -20.20 12.11
CA PHE A 259 -11.86 -21.62 11.83
C PHE A 259 -10.49 -22.32 11.71
N VAL A 260 -10.19 -23.23 12.63
CA VAL A 260 -8.89 -23.92 12.68
C VAL A 260 -9.03 -25.39 12.31
N GLU A 261 -10.16 -26.00 12.67
CA GLU A 261 -10.42 -27.40 12.38
C GLU A 261 -10.79 -27.60 10.90
N LYS A 262 -10.34 -28.73 10.34
CA LYS A 262 -10.58 -29.06 8.94
C LYS A 262 -12.07 -29.01 8.58
N GLN A 263 -12.93 -29.56 9.44
CA GLN A 263 -14.37 -29.61 9.20
C GLN A 263 -15.01 -28.21 9.21
N GLU A 264 -14.64 -27.37 10.17
CA GLU A 264 -15.11 -25.98 10.25
C GLU A 264 -14.68 -25.15 9.04
N VAL A 265 -13.41 -25.28 8.63
CA VAL A 265 -12.87 -24.59 7.47
C VAL A 265 -13.60 -25.04 6.20
N THR A 266 -13.84 -26.34 6.03
CA THR A 266 -14.61 -26.86 4.89
C THR A 266 -16.03 -26.32 4.87
N MET A 267 -16.73 -26.27 6.00
CA MET A 267 -18.08 -25.68 6.08
C MET A 267 -18.07 -24.19 5.71
N CYS A 268 -17.10 -23.43 6.22
CA CYS A 268 -16.97 -22.01 5.89
C CYS A 268 -16.70 -21.78 4.39
N VAL A 269 -15.82 -22.59 3.79
CA VAL A 269 -15.51 -22.52 2.36
C VAL A 269 -16.77 -22.84 1.55
N ASN A 270 -17.45 -23.96 1.84
CA ASN A 270 -18.66 -24.36 1.13
C ASN A 270 -19.75 -23.29 1.19
N LYS A 271 -20.03 -22.75 2.38
CA LYS A 271 -20.99 -21.66 2.56
C LYS A 271 -20.62 -20.44 1.71
N ARG A 272 -19.34 -20.06 1.69
CA ARG A 272 -18.90 -18.90 0.91
C ARG A 272 -18.92 -19.13 -0.59
N MET A 273 -18.67 -20.37 -1.02
CA MET A 273 -18.79 -20.77 -2.42
C MET A 273 -20.24 -20.77 -2.89
N ASP A 274 -21.18 -21.26 -2.07
CA ASP A 274 -22.61 -21.20 -2.38
C ASP A 274 -23.12 -19.74 -2.46
N GLU A 275 -22.57 -18.82 -1.66
CA GLU A 275 -22.86 -17.38 -1.76
C GLU A 275 -22.30 -16.73 -3.05
N LEU A 276 -21.12 -17.16 -3.51
CA LEU A 276 -20.47 -16.63 -4.72
C LEU A 276 -21.08 -17.19 -6.01
N PHE A 277 -21.54 -18.43 -5.96
CA PHE A 277 -22.13 -19.14 -7.07
C PHE A 277 -23.50 -19.66 -6.64
N PRO A 278 -24.49 -18.76 -6.45
CA PRO A 278 -25.83 -19.17 -6.08
C PRO A 278 -26.31 -20.16 -7.14
N ARG A 279 -26.56 -21.41 -6.72
CA ARG A 279 -27.16 -22.40 -7.59
C ARG A 279 -28.49 -21.80 -8.02
N GLY A 280 -28.62 -21.42 -9.28
CA GLY A 280 -29.88 -20.92 -9.82
C GLY A 280 -30.98 -21.86 -9.35
N LYS A 281 -31.99 -21.33 -8.65
CA LYS A 281 -33.17 -22.11 -8.28
C LYS A 281 -33.67 -22.70 -9.60
N ARG A 282 -33.64 -24.04 -9.70
CA ARG A 282 -34.37 -24.73 -10.76
C ARG A 282 -35.84 -24.57 -10.38
N ASP A 283 -36.47 -23.54 -10.93
CA ASP A 283 -37.92 -23.50 -11.07
C ASP A 283 -38.31 -24.34 -12.28
#